data_AF-A0A447PAZ2-F1
#
_entry.id   AF-A0A447PAZ2-F1
#
_cell.length_a   1.000
_cell.length_b   1.000
_cell.length_c   1.000
_cell.angle_alpha   90.00
_cell.angle_beta   90.00
_cell.angle_gamma   90.00
#
_symmetry.space_group_name_H-M   'P 1'
#
loop_
_entity.id
_entity.type
_entity.pdbx_description
1 polymer ?
#
loop_
_entity_poly.entity_id
_entity_poly.type
_entity_poly.pdbx_seq_one_letter_code
_entity_poly.pdbx_strand_id
1 'polypeptide(L)'
;MPGHDTQAVATELLGVAQSLRGFAYLAANGCKTVEEAIAYRENFSQREGMLIWPDFINFDTVLKADATAYAPARALGLRAKIDEQIGWHKTLSNVGVNGVTGISADVFWDLQDPATDAGLLNKNDVTTLIRKDGFRFWGSRCLSDDPLFAF
;
A
#
# COMPACT_ATOMS: atom_id res chain seq x y z
N MET A 1 -9.18 3.16 7.74
CA MET A 1 -10.18 3.70 6.79
C MET A 1 -9.44 4.61 5.82
N PRO A 2 -9.71 4.57 4.51
CA PRO A 2 -8.99 5.40 3.53
C PRO A 2 -9.06 6.90 3.93
N GLY A 3 -7.89 7.54 4.06
CA GLY A 3 -7.78 8.94 4.45
C GLY A 3 -7.94 9.26 5.95
N HIS A 4 -8.23 8.26 6.78
CA HIS A 4 -8.49 8.41 8.22
C HIS A 4 -7.74 7.38 9.08
N ASP A 5 -6.75 6.72 8.50
CA ASP A 5 -5.91 5.68 9.07
C ASP A 5 -4.71 6.24 9.83
N THR A 6 -4.96 7.18 10.76
CA THR A 6 -3.96 7.60 11.74
C THR A 6 -3.41 6.39 12.49
N GLN A 7 -2.23 6.51 13.11
CA GLN A 7 -1.61 5.40 13.84
C GLN A 7 -2.57 4.74 14.83
N ALA A 8 -3.32 5.52 15.62
CA ALA A 8 -4.30 4.99 16.56
C ALA A 8 -5.42 4.19 15.85
N VAL A 9 -5.93 4.68 14.71
CA VAL A 9 -6.95 3.97 13.93
C VAL A 9 -6.37 2.71 13.29
N ALA A 10 -5.14 2.76 12.79
CA ALA A 10 -4.45 1.61 12.22
C ALA A 10 -4.24 0.51 13.27
N THR A 11 -3.82 0.86 14.48
CA THR A 11 -3.65 -0.07 15.61
C THR A 11 -4.96 -0.80 15.93
N GLU A 12 -6.06 -0.07 16.10
CA GLU A 12 -7.36 -0.67 16.39
C GLU A 12 -7.87 -1.53 15.21
N LEU A 13 -7.67 -1.05 13.98
CA LEU A 13 -8.09 -1.78 12.79
C LEU A 13 -7.37 -3.13 12.64
N LEU A 14 -6.08 -3.20 13.00
CA LEU A 14 -5.32 -4.45 13.00
C LEU A 14 -5.83 -5.44 14.04
N GLY A 15 -6.19 -4.98 15.24
CA GLY A 15 -6.82 -5.83 16.27
C GLY A 15 -8.18 -6.39 15.82
N VAL A 16 -8.97 -5.58 15.11
CA VAL A 16 -10.23 -6.02 14.49
C VAL A 16 -9.97 -7.02 13.37
N ALA A 17 -8.97 -6.76 12.50
CA ALA A 17 -8.62 -7.67 11.41
C ALA A 17 -8.23 -9.06 11.93
N GLN A 18 -7.45 -9.12 13.01
CA GLN A 18 -7.13 -10.38 13.69
C GLN A 18 -8.37 -11.13 14.17
N SER A 19 -9.28 -10.43 14.85
CA SER A 19 -10.52 -11.02 15.39
C SER A 19 -11.43 -11.56 14.29
N LEU A 20 -11.50 -10.87 13.15
CA LEU A 20 -12.33 -11.25 12.02
C LEU A 20 -11.65 -12.23 11.05
N ARG A 21 -10.38 -12.56 11.29
CA ARG A 21 -9.53 -13.27 10.31
C ARG A 21 -9.50 -12.56 8.94
N GLY A 22 -9.55 -11.22 9.00
CA GLY A 22 -9.47 -10.34 7.85
C GLY A 22 -8.04 -9.88 7.58
N PHE A 23 -7.91 -9.02 6.58
CA PHE A 23 -6.66 -8.40 6.18
C PHE A 23 -6.87 -6.89 5.95
N ALA A 24 -6.05 -6.05 6.57
CA ALA A 24 -6.16 -4.61 6.54
C ALA A 24 -5.11 -3.99 5.61
N TYR A 25 -5.56 -3.17 4.65
CA TYR A 25 -4.69 -2.27 3.90
C TYR A 25 -4.67 -0.91 4.57
N LEU A 26 -3.48 -0.40 4.85
CA LEU A 26 -3.23 0.83 5.62
C LEU A 26 -2.38 1.78 4.80
N ALA A 27 -2.63 3.09 4.88
CA ALA A 27 -1.69 4.10 4.44
C ALA A 27 -0.72 4.44 5.59
N ALA A 28 0.53 4.79 5.23
CA ALA A 28 1.44 5.47 6.16
C ALA A 28 0.97 6.92 6.34
N ASN A 29 -0.07 7.09 7.15
CA ASN A 29 -0.84 8.33 7.24
C ASN A 29 0.03 9.48 7.76
N GLY A 30 0.02 10.60 7.03
CA GLY A 30 0.78 11.80 7.38
C GLY A 30 2.27 11.76 6.99
N CYS A 31 2.80 10.62 6.53
CA CYS A 31 4.18 10.50 6.07
C CYS A 31 4.39 11.20 4.72
N LYS A 32 5.42 12.03 4.63
CA LYS A 32 5.82 12.78 3.43
C LYS A 32 7.10 12.25 2.80
N THR A 33 7.91 11.50 3.56
CA THR A 33 9.17 10.93 3.06
C THR A 33 9.22 9.41 3.22
N VAL A 34 10.16 8.79 2.51
CA VAL A 34 10.45 7.36 2.59
C VAL A 34 10.83 6.97 4.02
N GLU A 35 11.67 7.76 4.68
CA GLU A 35 12.15 7.51 6.04
C GLU A 35 11.00 7.58 7.05
N GLU A 36 10.10 8.56 6.90
CA GLU A 36 8.91 8.67 7.75
C GLU A 36 7.99 7.46 7.58
N ALA A 37 7.81 6.96 6.35
CA ALA A 37 6.99 5.77 6.10
C ALA A 37 7.62 4.50 6.70
N ILE A 38 8.94 4.36 6.64
CA ILE A 38 9.68 3.25 7.26
C ILE A 38 9.56 3.32 8.78
N ALA A 39 9.80 4.49 9.39
CA ALA A 39 9.63 4.70 10.82
C ALA A 39 8.17 4.45 11.26
N TYR A 40 7.19 4.83 10.44
CA TYR A 40 5.78 4.56 10.71
C TYR A 40 5.47 3.06 10.75
N ARG A 41 6.11 2.26 9.88
CA ARG A 41 5.96 0.79 9.91
C ARG A 41 6.30 0.25 11.29
N GLU A 42 7.40 0.68 11.91
CA GLU A 42 7.91 0.11 13.17
C GLU A 42 6.91 0.06 14.33
N ASN A 43 5.79 0.78 14.23
CA ASN A 43 4.68 0.73 15.18
C ASN A 43 3.82 -0.56 15.11
N PHE A 44 4.05 -1.45 14.15
CA PHE A 44 3.18 -2.61 13.89
C PHE A 44 3.97 -3.92 13.73
N SER A 45 3.36 -5.02 14.17
CA SER A 45 3.89 -6.39 14.07
C SER A 45 2.86 -7.43 13.61
N GLN A 46 1.64 -7.00 13.24
CA GLN A 46 0.52 -7.87 12.92
C GLN A 46 0.59 -8.36 11.48
N ARG A 47 0.58 -9.67 11.26
CA ARG A 47 0.56 -10.26 9.90
C ARG A 47 -0.70 -9.90 9.09
N GLU A 48 -1.78 -9.53 9.76
CA GLU A 48 -3.07 -9.18 9.14
C GLU A 48 -3.09 -7.77 8.51
N GLY A 49 -1.93 -7.14 8.32
CA GLY A 49 -1.81 -5.79 7.78
C GLY A 49 -0.83 -5.69 6.61
N MET A 50 -1.10 -4.75 5.70
CA MET A 50 -0.14 -4.27 4.71
C MET A 50 -0.12 -2.75 4.73
N LEU A 51 1.07 -2.18 4.95
CA LEU A 51 1.29 -0.73 4.89
C LEU A 51 1.65 -0.32 3.47
N ILE A 52 1.01 0.77 3.01
CA ILE A 52 1.16 1.31 1.67
C ILE A 52 1.59 2.77 1.77
N TRP A 53 2.60 3.15 0.99
CA TRP A 53 2.98 4.54 0.81
C TRP A 53 3.63 4.77 -0.56
N PRO A 54 3.30 5.86 -1.28
CA PRO A 54 2.35 6.92 -0.95
C PRO A 54 0.93 6.60 -1.51
N ASP A 55 0.11 7.62 -1.80
CA ASP A 55 -1.22 7.49 -2.43
C ASP A 55 -1.18 7.68 -3.95
N PHE A 56 -2.27 7.34 -4.65
CA PHE A 56 -2.46 7.70 -6.05
C PHE A 56 -3.07 9.10 -6.18
N ILE A 57 -3.01 9.64 -7.40
CA ILE A 57 -3.73 10.82 -7.84
C ILE A 57 -4.75 10.41 -8.90
N ASN A 58 -5.93 11.00 -8.89
CA ASN A 58 -6.88 10.96 -10.01
C ASN A 58 -7.59 12.31 -10.19
N PHE A 59 -8.13 12.53 -11.38
CA PHE A 59 -9.00 13.69 -11.60
C PHE A 59 -10.37 13.46 -10.94
N ASP A 60 -10.75 14.36 -10.04
CA ASP A 60 -12.07 14.40 -9.41
C ASP A 60 -13.00 15.29 -10.25
N THR A 61 -14.09 14.69 -10.76
CA THR A 61 -15.05 15.39 -11.62
C THR A 61 -15.96 16.39 -10.89
N VAL A 62 -16.12 16.23 -9.57
CA VAL A 62 -16.89 17.15 -8.72
C VAL A 62 -16.03 18.36 -8.38
N LEU A 63 -14.79 18.15 -7.94
CA LEU A 63 -13.84 19.22 -7.64
C LEU A 63 -13.26 19.87 -8.91
N LYS A 64 -13.34 19.17 -10.04
CA LYS A 64 -12.72 19.54 -11.33
C LYS A 64 -11.22 19.78 -11.22
N ALA A 65 -10.55 18.98 -10.39
CA ALA A 65 -9.13 19.09 -10.10
C ALA A 65 -8.55 17.71 -9.79
N ASP A 66 -7.22 17.60 -9.80
CA ASP A 66 -6.54 16.43 -9.28
C ASP A 66 -6.77 16.29 -7.77
N ALA A 67 -7.11 15.09 -7.33
CA ALA A 67 -7.37 14.75 -5.94
C ALA A 67 -6.68 13.44 -5.57
N THR A 68 -6.52 13.22 -4.26
CA THR A 68 -5.95 11.99 -3.73
C THR A 68 -6.89 10.82 -3.97
N ALA A 69 -6.39 9.81 -4.68
CA ALA A 69 -6.97 8.49 -4.76
C ALA A 69 -6.28 7.59 -3.73
N TYR A 70 -6.88 7.43 -2.56
CA TYR A 70 -6.30 6.65 -1.46
C TYR A 70 -5.90 5.24 -1.88
N ALA A 71 -4.62 4.91 -1.75
CA ALA A 71 -4.05 3.64 -2.14
C ALA A 71 -4.67 2.46 -1.38
N PRO A 72 -4.99 2.54 -0.07
CA PRO A 72 -5.72 1.47 0.62
C PRO A 72 -7.08 1.13 -0.01
N ALA A 73 -7.82 2.14 -0.48
CA ALA A 73 -9.10 1.91 -1.15
C ALA A 73 -8.92 1.21 -2.51
N ARG A 74 -7.89 1.62 -3.27
CA ARG A 74 -7.54 0.98 -4.54
C ARG A 74 -7.04 -0.45 -4.33
N ALA A 75 -6.28 -0.70 -3.27
CA ALA A 75 -5.77 -2.02 -2.90
C ALA A 75 -6.93 -2.98 -2.57
N LEU A 76 -7.92 -2.54 -1.78
CA LEU A 76 -9.12 -3.33 -1.47
C LEU A 76 -9.90 -3.71 -2.73
N GLY A 77 -10.18 -2.75 -3.62
CA GLY A 77 -10.88 -3.03 -4.88
C GLY A 77 -10.08 -3.97 -5.78
N LEU A 78 -8.76 -3.81 -5.82
CA LEU A 78 -7.89 -4.67 -6.61
C LEU A 78 -7.80 -6.09 -6.03
N ARG A 79 -7.73 -6.25 -4.71
CA ARG A 79 -7.76 -7.54 -4.01
C ARG A 79 -9.01 -8.32 -4.39
N ALA A 80 -10.18 -7.70 -4.28
CA ALA A 80 -11.45 -8.33 -4.66
C ALA A 80 -11.47 -8.77 -6.13
N LYS A 81 -10.96 -7.93 -7.05
CA LYS A 81 -10.84 -8.29 -8.47
C LYS A 81 -9.90 -9.48 -8.69
N ILE A 82 -8.74 -9.50 -8.04
CA ILE A 82 -7.76 -10.58 -8.18
C ILE A 82 -8.33 -11.88 -7.62
N ASP A 83 -9.01 -11.83 -6.47
CA ASP A 83 -9.65 -13.00 -5.86
C ASP A 83 -10.63 -13.67 -6.83
N GLU A 84 -11.46 -12.88 -7.50
CA GLU A 84 -12.45 -13.37 -8.45
C GLU A 84 -11.82 -13.92 -9.73
N GLN A 85 -10.81 -13.24 -10.28
CA GLN A 85 -10.29 -13.54 -11.62
C GLN A 85 -9.14 -14.55 -11.65
N ILE A 86 -8.35 -14.62 -10.58
CA ILE A 86 -7.12 -15.42 -10.51
C ILE A 86 -7.14 -16.31 -9.26
N GLY A 87 -7.58 -15.75 -8.13
CA GLY A 87 -7.67 -16.43 -6.85
C GLY A 87 -6.88 -15.75 -5.74
N TRP A 88 -7.22 -16.12 -4.51
CA TRP A 88 -6.69 -15.54 -3.27
C TRP A 88 -5.15 -15.59 -3.14
N HIS A 89 -4.52 -16.59 -3.75
CA HIS A 89 -3.07 -16.80 -3.70
C HIS A 89 -2.26 -15.75 -4.48
N LYS A 90 -2.89 -15.01 -5.41
CA LYS A 90 -2.20 -13.99 -6.20
C LYS A 90 -2.10 -12.69 -5.40
N THR A 91 -0.90 -12.12 -5.29
CA THR A 91 -0.68 -10.81 -4.64
C THR A 91 -1.07 -9.65 -5.54
N LEU A 92 -1.37 -8.49 -4.94
CA LEU A 92 -1.62 -7.23 -5.66
C LEU A 92 -0.38 -6.65 -6.35
N SER A 93 0.81 -7.14 -5.97
CA SER A 93 2.09 -6.68 -6.53
C SER A 93 2.12 -6.89 -8.04
N ASN A 94 2.58 -5.86 -8.74
CA ASN A 94 2.74 -5.83 -10.18
C ASN A 94 1.44 -6.00 -10.99
N VAL A 95 0.27 -5.77 -10.38
CA VAL A 95 -1.03 -5.74 -11.07
C VAL A 95 -1.40 -4.30 -11.41
N GLY A 96 -1.91 -4.08 -12.63
CA GLY A 96 -2.28 -2.75 -13.12
C GLY A 96 -3.47 -2.14 -12.36
N VAL A 97 -3.34 -0.87 -11.99
CA VAL A 97 -4.35 -0.06 -11.30
C VAL A 97 -5.03 0.87 -12.32
N ASN A 98 -6.36 0.84 -12.34
CA ASN A 98 -7.16 1.66 -13.25
C ASN A 98 -7.61 2.96 -12.57
N GLY A 99 -7.85 4.01 -13.38
CA GLY A 99 -8.48 5.26 -12.93
C GLY A 99 -7.59 6.14 -12.05
N VAL A 100 -6.27 6.03 -12.22
CA VAL A 100 -5.25 6.84 -11.56
C VAL A 100 -4.35 7.50 -12.60
N THR A 101 -3.94 8.73 -12.35
CA THR A 101 -3.17 9.58 -13.26
C THR A 101 -1.78 9.91 -12.72
N GLY A 102 -1.54 9.69 -11.42
CA GLY A 102 -0.27 9.99 -10.77
C GLY A 102 -0.09 9.28 -9.44
N ILE A 103 1.03 9.58 -8.79
CA ILE A 103 1.41 9.15 -7.45
C ILE A 103 1.61 10.43 -6.62
N SER A 104 1.16 10.44 -5.37
CA SER A 104 1.09 11.65 -4.54
C SER A 104 2.43 12.09 -3.96
N ALA A 105 3.45 11.25 -4.04
CA ALA A 105 4.83 11.58 -3.68
C ALA A 105 5.79 10.95 -4.70
N ASP A 106 6.96 11.56 -4.86
CA ASP A 106 8.00 11.01 -5.72
C ASP A 106 8.57 9.75 -5.08
N VAL A 107 8.51 8.64 -5.82
CA VAL A 107 9.13 7.37 -5.45
C VAL A 107 10.05 6.99 -6.59
N PHE A 108 11.36 7.09 -6.37
CA PHE A 108 12.32 6.66 -7.37
C PHE A 108 12.26 5.13 -7.52
N TRP A 109 12.14 4.67 -8.76
CA TRP A 109 12.15 3.26 -9.12
C TRP A 109 12.89 3.08 -10.45
N ASP A 110 13.76 2.07 -10.48
CA ASP A 110 14.52 1.63 -11.64
C ASP A 110 14.56 0.09 -11.63
N LEU A 111 14.59 -0.51 -12.82
CA LEU A 111 14.59 -1.97 -12.96
C LEU A 111 15.98 -2.60 -12.76
N GLN A 112 17.03 -1.85 -13.10
CA GLN A 112 18.43 -2.28 -13.09
C GLN A 112 19.14 -1.84 -11.81
N ASP A 113 18.74 -0.72 -11.20
CA ASP A 113 19.32 -0.24 -9.96
C ASP A 113 18.59 -0.76 -8.70
N PRO A 114 19.25 -1.57 -7.86
CA PRO A 114 18.68 -2.04 -6.60
C PRO A 114 18.60 -0.95 -5.50
N ALA A 115 19.26 0.20 -5.68
CA ALA A 115 19.30 1.33 -4.75
C ALA A 115 18.20 2.37 -5.07
N THR A 116 16.95 1.90 -5.09
CA THR A 116 15.78 2.74 -5.37
C THR A 116 14.94 2.95 -4.11
N ASP A 117 14.19 4.05 -4.05
CA ASP A 117 13.24 4.31 -2.95
C ASP A 117 12.24 3.17 -2.82
N ALA A 118 11.73 2.71 -3.97
CA ALA A 118 10.82 1.57 -4.02
C ALA A 118 11.46 0.27 -3.51
N GLY A 119 12.75 0.05 -3.78
CA GLY A 119 13.51 -1.06 -3.24
C GLY A 119 13.72 -0.93 -1.73
N LEU A 120 14.02 0.28 -1.23
CA LEU A 120 14.22 0.57 0.19
C LEU A 120 12.93 0.37 0.99
N LEU A 121 11.81 0.90 0.51
CA LEU A 121 10.48 0.72 1.11
C LEU A 121 10.13 -0.76 1.22
N ASN A 122 10.27 -1.52 0.13
CA ASN A 122 9.95 -2.95 0.11
C ASN A 122 10.82 -3.79 1.04
N LYS A 123 12.11 -3.46 1.18
CA LYS A 123 13.01 -4.13 2.12
C LYS A 123 12.59 -3.91 3.58
N ASN A 124 11.86 -2.84 3.86
CA ASN A 124 11.33 -2.50 5.18
C ASN A 124 9.83 -2.81 5.29
N ASP A 125 9.33 -3.72 4.47
CA ASP A 125 7.94 -4.20 4.44
C ASP A 125 6.87 -3.09 4.23
N VAL A 126 7.26 -2.01 3.51
CA VAL A 126 6.34 -0.99 3.03
C VAL A 126 6.07 -1.22 1.55
N THR A 127 4.80 -1.47 1.20
CA THR A 127 4.38 -1.58 -0.21
C THR A 127 4.32 -0.19 -0.82
N THR A 128 4.89 -0.02 -2.00
CA THR A 128 4.88 1.27 -2.69
C THR A 128 4.15 1.24 -4.02
N LEU A 129 4.14 2.36 -4.72
CA LEU A 129 3.51 2.56 -6.02
C LEU A 129 4.59 2.84 -7.05
N ILE A 130 4.52 2.20 -8.21
CA ILE A 130 5.45 2.45 -9.31
C ILE A 130 4.69 2.73 -10.60
N ARG A 131 5.41 3.32 -11.56
CA ARG A 131 4.94 3.48 -12.94
C ARG A 131 5.79 2.66 -13.90
N LYS A 132 5.30 1.47 -14.25
CA LYS A 132 5.89 0.57 -15.25
C LYS A 132 4.78 -0.04 -16.09
N ASP A 133 4.72 0.34 -17.37
CA ASP A 133 3.62 -0.06 -18.28
C ASP A 133 2.23 0.20 -17.64
N GLY A 134 2.08 1.38 -17.02
CA GLY A 134 0.95 1.76 -16.18
C GLY A 134 1.29 1.87 -14.69
N PHE A 135 0.30 2.23 -13.88
CA PHE A 135 0.44 2.33 -12.43
C PHE A 135 0.21 0.98 -11.76
N ARG A 136 1.08 0.63 -10.81
CA ARG A 136 1.07 -0.67 -10.13
C ARG A 136 1.44 -0.52 -8.67
N PHE A 137 0.92 -1.41 -7.84
CA PHE A 137 1.52 -1.66 -6.53
C PHE A 137 2.83 -2.43 -6.69
N TRP A 138 3.80 -2.12 -5.85
CA TRP A 138 5.11 -2.73 -5.79
C TRP A 138 5.41 -3.13 -4.36
N GLY A 139 5.13 -4.40 -4.08
CA GLY A 139 5.28 -4.99 -2.76
C GLY A 139 4.21 -6.03 -2.46
N SER A 140 4.61 -7.01 -1.66
CA SER A 140 3.78 -8.17 -1.30
C SER A 140 3.91 -8.56 0.15
N ARG A 141 4.65 -7.79 0.94
CA ARG A 141 4.92 -8.13 2.33
C ARG A 141 3.85 -7.60 3.25
N CYS A 142 3.55 -8.35 4.30
CA CYS A 142 2.68 -7.91 5.38
C CYS A 142 3.52 -7.33 6.53
N LEU A 143 2.86 -6.90 7.61
CA LEU A 143 3.52 -6.28 8.78
C LEU A 143 4.04 -7.29 9.82
N SER A 144 4.02 -8.59 9.52
CA SER A 144 4.49 -9.65 10.42
C SER A 144 5.93 -9.42 10.89
N ASP A 145 6.17 -9.72 12.17
CA ASP A 145 7.52 -9.85 12.75
C ASP A 145 8.08 -11.28 12.64
N ASP A 146 7.24 -12.26 12.34
CA ASP A 146 7.64 -13.64 12.02
C ASP A 146 7.93 -13.78 10.51
N PRO A 147 9.18 -14.13 10.12
CA PRO A 147 9.55 -14.36 8.72
C PRO A 147 8.77 -15.46 8.01
N LEU A 148 8.20 -16.42 8.75
CA LEU A 148 7.35 -17.47 8.19
C LEU A 148 6.04 -16.93 7.62
N PHE A 149 5.61 -15.77 8.10
CA PHE A 149 4.38 -15.09 7.68
C PHE A 149 4.66 -13.77 6.96
N ALA A 150 5.82 -13.62 6.31
CA ALA A 150 6.20 -12.37 5.65
C ALA A 150 5.32 -11.97 4.44
N PHE A 151 4.46 -12.85 3.94
CA PHE A 151 3.64 -12.67 2.73
C PHE A 151 2.19 -13.11 2.92
#